data_AF-A0A7F8RQI4-F1
#
_entry.id   AF-A0A7F8RQI4-F1
#
_cell.length_a   1.000
_cell.length_b   1.000
_cell.length_c   1.000
_cell.angle_alpha   90.00
_cell.angle_beta   90.00
_cell.angle_gamma   90.00
#
_symmetry.space_group_name_H-M   'P 1'
#
loop_
_entity.id
_entity.type
_entity.pdbx_description
1 polymer ?
#
loop_
_entity_poly.entity_id
_entity_poly.type
_entity_poly.pdbx_seq_one_letter_code
_entity_poly.pdbx_strand_id
1 'polypeptide(L)'
;MSVSTYMQADYKVNLQAEAFKLLIVFLTEEEDPVISQVNRRIQLITGLSDETVEFLQVADYSIGGFFEPHLDYFLGFDSEPLEPDETGNRVATFMTYMSDVEAGGASVFPHLGSIIAPKKGTAMFWYNLLQSGKGDHLFPVGGSMSENKSS
;
A
#
# COMPACT_ATOMS: atom_id res chain seq x y z
N MET A 1 -0.50 17.22 1.18
CA MET A 1 -1.06 16.18 2.07
C MET A 1 -1.26 14.91 1.26
N SER A 2 -0.29 14.00 1.20
CA SER A 2 -0.33 12.92 0.22
C SER A 2 -1.26 11.76 0.58
N VAL A 3 -1.80 11.11 -0.45
CA VAL A 3 -2.47 9.81 -0.40
C VAL A 3 -1.54 8.80 -1.05
N SER A 4 -1.16 7.74 -0.34
CA SER A 4 -0.42 6.64 -0.94
C SER A 4 -1.41 5.62 -1.51
N THR A 5 -1.23 5.25 -2.77
CA THR A 5 -2.03 4.22 -3.41
C THR A 5 -1.19 2.98 -3.62
N TYR A 6 -1.59 1.88 -2.98
CA TYR A 6 -0.94 0.58 -3.12
C TYR A 6 -1.84 -0.37 -3.91
N MET A 7 -1.26 -0.99 -4.92
CA MET A 7 -1.89 -2.06 -5.69
C MET A 7 -1.07 -3.33 -5.53
N GLN A 8 -1.64 -4.36 -4.90
CA GLN A 8 -0.99 -5.65 -4.76
C GLN A 8 -1.35 -6.57 -5.93
N ALA A 9 -0.39 -6.95 -6.77
CA ALA A 9 -0.60 -7.80 -7.94
C ALA A 9 0.35 -9.00 -7.94
N ASP A 10 -0.18 -10.21 -8.11
CA ASP A 10 0.66 -11.39 -8.40
C ASP A 10 0.73 -11.64 -9.92
N TYR A 11 1.91 -11.47 -10.52
CA TYR A 11 2.17 -11.99 -11.86
C TYR A 11 2.70 -13.43 -11.77
N LYS A 12 2.10 -14.36 -12.52
CA LYS A 12 2.67 -15.70 -12.74
C LYS A 12 3.89 -15.60 -13.66
N VAL A 13 5.03 -15.18 -13.12
CA VAL A 13 6.31 -15.24 -13.84
C VAL A 13 6.92 -16.62 -13.60
N ASN A 14 7.00 -17.41 -14.67
CA ASN A 14 7.58 -18.75 -14.66
C ASN A 14 9.12 -18.62 -14.69
N LEU A 15 9.73 -18.28 -13.55
CA LEU A 15 11.18 -18.27 -13.38
C LEU A 15 11.58 -19.32 -12.34
N GLN A 16 12.46 -20.23 -12.77
CA GLN A 16 13.06 -21.23 -11.90
C GLN A 16 13.95 -20.56 -10.85
N ALA A 17 13.55 -20.73 -9.59
CA ALA A 17 14.33 -20.61 -8.34
C ALA A 17 14.96 -19.26 -7.95
N GLU A 18 14.67 -18.91 -6.69
CA GLU A 18 15.41 -18.04 -5.76
C GLU A 18 15.18 -16.51 -5.84
N ALA A 19 14.25 -15.99 -5.01
CA ALA A 19 14.47 -14.87 -4.08
C ALA A 19 13.14 -14.35 -3.50
N PHE A 20 13.15 -14.00 -2.21
CA PHE A 20 12.19 -13.15 -1.52
C PHE A 20 12.15 -11.76 -2.17
N LYS A 21 11.49 -11.62 -3.32
CA LYS A 21 11.54 -10.39 -4.11
C LYS A 21 10.20 -9.67 -4.05
N LEU A 22 10.14 -8.64 -3.22
CA LEU A 22 9.16 -7.59 -3.38
C LEU A 22 9.57 -6.76 -4.61
N LEU A 23 8.72 -6.73 -5.62
CA LEU A 23 8.88 -5.85 -6.77
C LEU A 23 7.94 -4.67 -6.62
N ILE A 24 8.47 -3.46 -6.64
CA ILE A 24 7.69 -2.23 -6.60
C ILE A 24 7.94 -1.45 -7.89
N VAL A 25 6.86 -1.02 -8.52
CA VAL A 25 6.87 -0.09 -9.65
C VAL A 25 5.95 1.08 -9.31
N PHE A 26 6.34 2.28 -9.73
CA PHE A 26 5.53 3.49 -9.61
C PHE A 26 4.99 3.86 -10.98
N LEU A 27 3.69 4.10 -11.04
CA LEU A 27 3.00 4.44 -12.27
C LEU A 27 2.49 5.88 -12.25
N THR A 28 2.57 6.57 -13.38
CA THR A 28 2.11 7.96 -13.55
C THR A 28 0.94 8.03 -14.52
N GLU A 29 0.13 9.09 -14.45
CA GLU A 29 -1.02 9.26 -15.35
C GLU A 29 -0.63 9.39 -16.83
N GLU A 30 0.64 9.70 -17.13
CA GLU A 30 1.17 9.75 -18.50
C GLU A 30 1.33 8.36 -19.12
N GLU A 31 1.45 7.31 -18.31
CA GLU A 31 1.66 5.94 -18.78
C GLU A 31 0.38 5.30 -19.30
N ASP A 32 -0.76 5.49 -18.61
CA ASP A 32 -2.05 4.97 -19.04
C ASP A 32 -3.24 5.77 -18.45
N PRO A 33 -4.28 6.12 -19.25
CA PRO A 33 -5.47 6.81 -18.77
C PRO A 33 -6.31 6.04 -17.75
N VAL A 34 -6.06 4.75 -17.53
CA VAL A 34 -6.67 3.98 -16.43
C VAL A 34 -6.21 4.51 -15.07
N ILE A 35 -4.98 5.02 -14.97
CA ILE A 35 -4.40 5.49 -13.70
C ILE A 35 -5.18 6.71 -13.18
N SER A 36 -5.45 7.69 -14.06
CA SER A 36 -6.28 8.85 -13.70
C SER A 36 -7.72 8.46 -13.35
N GLN A 37 -8.28 7.44 -14.00
CA GLN A 37 -9.60 6.90 -13.63
C GLN A 37 -9.60 6.25 -12.24
N VAL A 38 -8.52 5.54 -11.87
CA VAL A 38 -8.36 4.95 -10.54
C VAL A 38 -8.24 6.07 -9.49
N ASN A 39 -7.36 7.04 -9.70
CA ASN A 39 -7.20 8.21 -8.82
C ASN A 39 -8.53 8.93 -8.61
N ARG A 40 -9.29 9.15 -9.69
CA ARG A 40 -10.60 9.78 -9.60
C ARG A 40 -11.60 8.99 -8.77
N ARG A 41 -11.61 7.65 -8.87
CA ARG A 41 -12.49 6.80 -8.05
C ARG A 41 -12.09 6.87 -6.58
N ILE A 42 -10.80 6.87 -6.28
CA ILE A 42 -10.29 6.99 -4.90
C ILE A 42 -10.73 8.33 -4.31
N GLN A 43 -10.57 9.45 -5.02
CA GLN A 43 -11.07 10.76 -4.57
C GLN A 43 -12.56 10.75 -4.25
N LEU A 44 -13.38 10.12 -5.10
CA LEU A 44 -14.83 10.06 -4.88
C LEU A 44 -15.20 9.19 -3.66
N ILE A 45 -14.40 8.16 -3.35
CA ILE A 45 -14.61 7.28 -2.19
C ILE A 45 -14.16 7.96 -0.90
N THR A 46 -12.99 8.61 -0.91
CA THR A 46 -12.35 9.13 0.30
C THR A 46 -12.70 10.59 0.60
N GLY A 47 -13.13 11.34 -0.41
CA GLY A 47 -13.30 12.79 -0.35
C GLY A 47 -11.98 13.57 -0.30
N LEU A 48 -10.82 12.90 -0.45
CA LEU A 48 -9.50 13.54 -0.49
C LEU A 48 -9.15 13.98 -1.91
N SER A 49 -8.39 15.07 -2.05
CA SER A 49 -7.86 15.50 -3.35
C SER A 49 -6.65 14.66 -3.76
N ASP A 50 -6.39 14.60 -5.07
CA ASP A 50 -5.21 14.00 -5.66
C ASP A 50 -4.06 14.99 -5.90
N GLU A 51 -4.22 16.26 -5.52
CA GLU A 51 -3.23 17.33 -5.75
C GLU A 51 -1.83 16.99 -5.24
N THR A 52 -1.76 16.20 -4.18
CA THR A 52 -0.50 15.76 -3.58
C THR A 52 -0.39 14.24 -3.52
N VAL A 53 -1.16 13.51 -4.35
CA VAL A 53 -1.06 12.04 -4.42
C VAL A 53 0.34 11.66 -4.91
N GLU A 54 0.90 10.62 -4.29
CA GLU A 54 2.13 10.01 -4.83
C GLU A 54 1.79 9.22 -6.10
N PHE A 55 2.82 8.89 -6.88
CA PHE A 55 2.66 7.97 -7.99
C PHE A 55 2.07 6.63 -7.50
N LEU A 56 1.24 6.05 -8.35
CA LEU A 56 0.53 4.83 -8.05
C LEU A 56 1.53 3.68 -7.87
N GLN A 57 1.62 3.14 -6.65
CA GLN A 57 2.57 2.09 -6.33
C GLN A 57 1.94 0.72 -6.60
N VAL A 58 2.55 -0.06 -7.49
CA VAL A 58 2.20 -1.47 -7.73
C VAL A 58 3.26 -2.35 -7.08
N ALA A 59 2.85 -3.24 -6.18
CA ALA A 59 3.69 -4.17 -5.46
C ALA A 59 3.34 -5.62 -5.81
N ASP A 60 4.35 -6.40 -6.21
CA ASP A 60 4.25 -7.85 -6.42
C ASP A 60 4.89 -8.59 -5.24
N TYR A 61 4.08 -9.42 -4.58
CA TYR A 61 4.47 -10.28 -3.48
C TYR A 61 4.59 -11.72 -3.96
N SER A 62 5.61 -11.96 -4.78
CA SER A 62 6.00 -13.30 -5.20
C SER A 62 6.15 -14.25 -4.01
N ILE A 63 5.99 -15.55 -4.25
CA ILE A 63 5.94 -16.61 -3.22
C ILE A 63 7.05 -16.42 -2.17
N GLY A 64 6.67 -16.43 -0.89
CA GLY A 64 7.57 -16.22 0.23
C GLY A 64 7.79 -14.75 0.59
N GLY A 65 7.36 -13.80 -0.23
CA GLY A 65 7.42 -12.37 0.04
C GLY A 65 6.60 -11.99 1.28
N PHE A 66 7.19 -11.19 2.16
CA PHE A 66 6.51 -10.61 3.34
C PHE A 66 6.94 -9.15 3.49
N PHE A 67 6.14 -8.38 4.22
CA PHE A 67 6.49 -7.00 4.59
C PHE A 67 6.39 -6.87 6.11
N GLU A 68 7.46 -6.45 6.76
CA GLU A 68 7.43 -6.18 8.19
C GLU A 68 6.44 -5.05 8.51
N PRO A 69 5.70 -5.12 9.63
CA PRO A 69 4.82 -4.03 10.03
C PRO A 69 5.54 -2.68 10.05
N HIS A 70 5.02 -1.71 9.31
CA HIS A 70 5.60 -0.37 9.17
C HIS A 70 4.52 0.70 9.23
N LEU A 71 4.94 1.94 9.50
CA LEU A 71 4.08 3.11 9.46
C LEU A 71 4.22 3.77 8.10
N ASP A 72 3.09 4.11 7.47
CA ASP A 72 3.12 4.74 6.16
C ASP A 72 3.50 6.22 6.22
N TYR A 73 3.32 6.88 7.35
CA TYR A 73 3.77 8.26 7.54
C TYR A 73 5.25 8.33 7.93
N PHE A 74 5.91 9.42 7.55
CA PHE A 74 7.30 9.67 7.91
C PHE A 74 7.44 9.95 9.41
N LEU A 75 8.30 9.19 10.08
CA LEU A 75 8.76 9.47 11.44
C LEU A 75 9.78 10.61 11.37
N GLY A 76 9.32 11.85 11.54
CA GLY A 76 10.25 12.94 11.84
C GLY A 76 10.89 12.67 13.21
N PHE A 77 12.22 12.80 13.30
CA PHE A 77 12.81 13.18 14.59
C PHE A 77 12.10 14.47 15.02
N ASP A 78 11.79 14.61 16.30
CA ASP A 78 10.91 15.61 16.94
C ASP A 78 11.13 17.11 16.62
N SER A 79 11.83 17.50 15.55
CA SER A 79 12.12 18.90 15.24
C SER A 79 12.18 19.31 13.77
N GLU A 80 12.04 18.45 12.75
CA GLU A 80 12.08 18.93 11.36
C GLU A 80 11.14 18.10 10.46
N PRO A 81 10.30 18.73 9.62
CA PRO A 81 9.71 18.04 8.47
C PRO A 81 10.89 17.50 7.66
N LEU A 82 11.02 16.17 7.56
CA LEU A 82 11.91 15.55 6.58
C LEU A 82 11.62 16.23 5.25
N GLU A 83 12.64 16.91 4.68
CA GLU A 83 12.58 17.73 3.47
C GLU A 83 11.44 17.24 2.56
N PRO A 84 10.29 17.93 2.60
CA PRO A 84 9.14 17.50 1.86
C PRO A 84 9.53 17.79 0.40
N ASP A 85 9.47 16.77 -0.44
CA ASP A 85 8.78 17.04 -1.71
C ASP A 85 7.52 17.86 -1.34
N GLU A 86 7.21 18.95 -2.04
CA GLU A 86 6.27 20.01 -1.61
C GLU A 86 4.86 19.50 -1.15
N THR A 87 4.59 18.22 -1.34
CA THR A 87 3.47 17.36 -0.94
C THR A 87 3.35 17.04 0.56
N GLY A 88 4.42 17.03 1.37
CA GLY A 88 4.36 16.79 2.83
C GLY A 88 4.06 15.33 3.26
N ASN A 89 3.69 15.10 4.53
CA ASN A 89 3.50 13.74 5.08
C ASN A 89 2.20 13.05 4.58
N ARG A 90 2.21 11.71 4.55
CA ARG A 90 1.08 10.87 4.10
C ARG A 90 -0.05 10.91 5.12
N VAL A 91 -1.21 11.42 4.70
CA VAL A 91 -2.39 11.56 5.58
C VAL A 91 -3.19 10.28 5.67
N ALA A 92 -3.26 9.55 4.56
CA ALA A 92 -4.06 8.34 4.44
C ALA A 92 -3.46 7.40 3.39
N THR A 93 -3.80 6.13 3.52
CA THR A 93 -3.43 5.09 2.57
C THR A 93 -4.68 4.45 2.01
N PHE A 94 -4.69 4.25 0.69
CA PHE A 94 -5.69 3.44 -0.02
C PHE A 94 -4.99 2.25 -0.67
N MET A 95 -5.30 1.05 -0.23
CA MET A 95 -4.69 -0.18 -0.76
C MET A 95 -5.75 -1.09 -1.37
N THR A 96 -5.47 -1.67 -2.53
CA THR A 96 -6.36 -2.63 -3.20
C THR A 96 -5.61 -3.90 -3.60
N TYR A 97 -6.30 -5.04 -3.48
CA TYR A 97 -5.81 -6.32 -3.96
C TYR A 97 -6.21 -6.53 -5.42
N MET A 98 -5.25 -6.75 -6.30
CA MET A 98 -5.47 -7.00 -7.73
C MET A 98 -5.57 -8.49 -8.09
N SER A 99 -5.11 -9.37 -7.22
CA SER A 99 -5.17 -10.83 -7.34
C SER A 99 -5.82 -11.48 -6.13
N ASP A 100 -6.35 -12.69 -6.34
CA ASP A 100 -6.67 -13.60 -5.25
C ASP A 100 -5.39 -14.39 -4.92
N VAL A 101 -5.14 -14.63 -3.63
CA VAL A 101 -3.98 -15.41 -3.16
C VAL A 101 -4.49 -16.73 -2.57
N GLU A 102 -3.85 -17.84 -2.92
CA GLU A 102 -4.27 -19.17 -2.45
C GLU A 102 -4.01 -19.39 -0.95
N ALA A 103 -2.88 -18.89 -0.45
CA ALA A 103 -2.54 -18.91 0.97
C ALA A 103 -1.61 -17.75 1.34
N GLY A 104 -1.78 -17.19 2.53
CA GLY A 104 -0.94 -16.10 3.01
C GLY A 104 -1.30 -14.72 2.41
N GLY A 105 -0.31 -13.84 2.26
CA GLY A 105 -0.47 -12.52 1.63
C GLY A 105 -1.41 -11.55 2.36
N ALA A 106 -1.78 -11.82 3.62
CA ALA A 106 -2.72 -11.03 4.39
C ALA A 106 -2.09 -9.72 4.86
N SER A 107 -2.89 -8.66 4.91
CA SER A 107 -2.49 -7.42 5.57
C SER A 107 -2.79 -7.51 7.05
N VAL A 108 -1.77 -7.29 7.87
CA VAL A 108 -1.81 -7.44 9.33
C VAL A 108 -1.67 -6.07 9.97
N PHE A 109 -2.63 -5.72 10.82
CA PHE A 109 -2.63 -4.54 11.67
C PHE A 109 -2.49 -5.00 13.13
N PRO A 110 -1.26 -5.17 13.64
CA PRO A 110 -1.03 -5.84 14.92
C PRO A 110 -1.67 -5.10 16.10
N HIS A 111 -1.66 -3.77 16.08
CA HIS A 111 -2.20 -2.95 17.16
C HIS A 111 -3.74 -2.96 17.19
N LEU A 112 -4.38 -3.27 16.05
CA LEU A 112 -5.82 -3.46 15.94
C LEU A 112 -6.25 -4.93 16.12
N GLY A 113 -5.29 -5.85 16.25
CA GLY A 113 -5.56 -7.29 16.26
C GLY A 113 -6.29 -7.78 14.99
N SER A 114 -6.12 -7.06 13.87
CA SER A 114 -6.89 -7.28 12.65
C SER A 114 -6.02 -7.88 11.55
N ILE A 115 -6.56 -8.86 10.84
CA ILE A 115 -5.92 -9.54 9.71
C ILE A 115 -6.93 -9.54 8.56
N ILE A 116 -6.55 -8.97 7.43
CA ILE A 116 -7.38 -8.90 6.24
C ILE A 116 -6.76 -9.81 5.17
N ALA A 117 -7.50 -10.86 4.80
CA ALA A 117 -7.08 -11.76 3.74
C ALA A 117 -7.24 -11.11 2.36
N PRO A 118 -6.30 -11.31 1.44
CA PRO A 118 -6.38 -10.75 0.10
C PRO A 118 -7.54 -11.36 -0.67
N LYS A 119 -8.35 -10.49 -1.26
CA LYS A 119 -9.42 -10.87 -2.17
C LYS A 119 -9.49 -9.85 -3.29
N LYS A 120 -9.38 -10.32 -4.54
CA LYS A 120 -9.34 -9.47 -5.72
C LYS A 120 -10.48 -8.45 -5.72
N GLY A 121 -10.12 -7.19 -5.95
CA GLY A 121 -11.03 -6.04 -6.00
C GLY A 121 -11.45 -5.51 -4.63
N THR A 122 -10.99 -6.10 -3.53
CA THR A 122 -11.21 -5.54 -2.19
C THR A 122 -10.18 -4.44 -1.94
N ALA A 123 -10.64 -3.34 -1.33
CA ALA A 123 -9.80 -2.24 -0.94
C ALA A 123 -9.89 -1.96 0.57
N MET A 124 -8.81 -1.43 1.11
CA MET A 124 -8.68 -0.93 2.48
C MET A 124 -8.29 0.53 2.44
N PHE A 125 -8.79 1.28 3.41
CA PHE A 125 -8.50 2.69 3.57
C PHE A 125 -8.35 3.01 5.04
N TRP A 126 -7.30 3.74 5.40
CA TRP A 126 -7.07 4.21 6.77
C TRP A 126 -6.34 5.55 6.77
N TYR A 127 -6.49 6.29 7.86
CA TYR A 127 -5.73 7.52 8.11
C TYR A 127 -4.45 7.19 8.86
N ASN A 128 -3.34 7.77 8.41
CA ASN A 128 -2.01 7.63 9.00
C ASN A 128 -1.73 8.70 10.06
N LEU A 129 -2.48 9.81 10.03
CA LEU A 129 -2.33 10.93 10.94
C LEU A 129 -3.62 11.16 11.73
N LEU A 130 -3.45 11.58 12.99
CA LEU A 130 -4.51 12.16 13.80
C LEU A 130 -4.94 13.53 13.23
N GLN A 131 -6.10 14.03 13.63
CA GLN A 131 -6.56 15.38 13.24
C GLN A 131 -5.58 16.50 13.62
N SER A 132 -4.70 16.25 14.60
CA SER A 132 -3.61 17.16 14.99
C SER A 132 -2.44 17.21 14.01
N GLY A 133 -2.43 16.33 12.99
CA GLY A 133 -1.32 16.14 12.06
C GLY A 133 -0.20 15.26 12.60
N LYS A 134 -0.30 14.76 13.83
CA LYS A 134 0.65 13.80 14.40
C LYS A 134 0.37 12.39 13.87
N GLY A 135 1.42 11.59 13.73
CA GLY A 135 1.32 10.19 13.36
C GLY A 135 0.41 9.37 14.28
N ASP A 136 -0.44 8.54 13.68
CA ASP A 136 -1.26 7.58 14.42
C ASP A 136 -0.54 6.22 14.49
N HIS A 137 -0.05 5.90 15.69
CA HIS A 137 0.69 4.66 15.95
C HIS A 137 -0.20 3.40 16.02
N LEU A 138 -1.52 3.52 15.81
CA LEU A 138 -2.43 2.37 15.77
C LEU A 138 -2.44 1.64 14.43
N PHE A 139 -1.89 2.25 13.37
CA PHE A 139 -1.95 1.70 12.01
C PHE A 139 -0.58 1.29 11.43
N PRO A 140 0.32 0.59 12.18
CA PRO A 140 1.38 -0.12 11.50
C PRO A 140 0.75 -1.25 10.66
N VAL A 141 1.16 -1.37 9.40
CA VAL A 141 0.66 -2.38 8.46
C VAL A 141 1.81 -3.26 7.98
N GLY A 142 1.62 -4.57 7.97
CA GLY A 142 2.56 -5.54 7.41
C GLY A 142 1.86 -6.52 6.46
N GLY A 143 2.63 -7.18 5.61
CA GLY A 143 2.15 -8.23 4.71
C GLY A 143 2.63 -9.60 5.19
N SER A 144 1.71 -10.56 5.39
CA SER A 144 2.08 -11.93 5.74
C SER A 144 2.63 -12.66 4.52
N MET A 145 3.49 -13.65 4.76
CA MET A 145 4.10 -14.47 3.72
C MET A 145 3.05 -15.09 2.80
N SER A 146 3.22 -15.00 1.48
CA SER A 146 2.39 -15.71 0.48
C SER A 146 2.91 -17.13 0.24
N GLU A 147 2.01 -18.11 0.16
CA GLU A 147 2.32 -19.52 -0.08
C GLU A 147 1.51 -20.05 -1.29
N ASN A 148 2.12 -20.91 -2.12
CA ASN A 148 1.38 -21.77 -3.05
C ASN A 148 1.21 -23.14 -2.41
N LYS A 149 -0.01 -23.69 -2.42
CA LYS A 149 -0.19 -25.11 -2.09
C LYS A 149 0.18 -25.95 -3.31
N SER A 150 1.25 -26.73 -3.21
CA SER A 150 1.46 -27.85 -4.11
C SER A 150 0.33 -28.87 -3.88
N SER A 151 -0.63 -28.93 -4.81
CA SER A 151 -1.56 -30.07 -4.94
C SER A 151 -0.88 -31.24 -5.63
#